data_AF-A0A9E5QBR5-F1
#
_entry.id   AF-A0A9E5QBR5-F1
#
_cell.length_a   1.000
_cell.length_b   1.000
_cell.length_c   1.000
_cell.angle_alpha   90.00
_cell.angle_beta   90.00
_cell.angle_gamma   90.00
#
_symmetry.space_group_name_H-M   'P 1'
#
loop_
_entity.id
_entity.type
_entity.pdbx_description
1 polymer ?
#
loop_
_entity_poly.entity_id
_entity_poly.type
_entity_poly.pdbx_seq_one_letter_code
_entity_poly.pdbx_strand_id
1 'polypeptide(L)'
;MLKNGLQLDDGSRVGVIGGGPAGSFFSIFLLDLADRMGMDIEVDVYEPRDYTRPGPVGCNMCGGIISESLVQNLAAEGINLP
;
A
#
# COMPACT_ATOMS: atom_id res chain seq x y z
N MET A 1 -12.18 -20.32 24.10
CA MET A 1 -11.14 -20.64 23.11
C MET A 1 -10.24 -19.43 23.00
N LEU A 2 -8.94 -19.58 23.29
CA LEU A 2 -7.95 -18.51 23.12
C LEU A 2 -7.67 -18.36 21.61
N LYS A 3 -8.02 -17.22 21.01
CA LYS A 3 -7.62 -16.85 19.64
C LYS A 3 -6.09 -16.68 19.63
N ASN A 4 -5.37 -17.76 19.31
CA ASN A 4 -3.91 -17.78 19.27
C ASN A 4 -3.38 -17.34 17.89
N GLY A 5 -3.83 -16.18 17.39
CA GLY A 5 -3.37 -15.65 16.11
C GLY A 5 -3.83 -14.22 15.89
N LEU A 6 -2.90 -13.35 15.49
CA LEU A 6 -3.21 -12.06 14.89
C LEU A 6 -3.79 -12.35 13.49
N GLN A 7 -5.09 -12.62 13.43
CA GLN A 7 -5.82 -12.83 12.19
C GLN A 7 -6.78 -11.66 11.99
N LEU A 8 -6.86 -11.17 10.75
CA LEU A 8 -7.85 -10.18 10.37
C LEU A 8 -9.20 -10.87 10.19
N ASP A 9 -10.23 -10.28 10.79
CA ASP A 9 -11.63 -10.63 10.60
C ASP A 9 -12.34 -9.55 9.74
N ASP A 10 -13.53 -9.83 9.25
CA ASP A 10 -14.39 -8.83 8.60
C ASP A 10 -14.62 -7.61 9.52
N GLY A 11 -14.54 -6.40 8.95
CA GLY A 11 -14.57 -5.12 9.67
C GLY A 11 -13.27 -4.74 10.40
N SER A 12 -12.17 -5.47 10.19
CA SER A 12 -10.88 -5.13 10.80
C SER A 12 -10.33 -3.79 10.28
N ARG A 13 -9.59 -3.10 11.16
CA ARG A 13 -8.85 -1.88 10.82
C ARG A 13 -7.35 -2.12 10.86
N VAL A 14 -6.64 -1.69 9.82
CA VAL A 14 -5.19 -1.82 9.68
C VAL A 14 -4.55 -0.45 9.57
N GLY A 15 -3.67 -0.11 10.51
CA GLY A 15 -2.85 1.10 10.44
C GLY A 15 -1.51 0.81 9.77
N VAL A 16 -1.20 1.51 8.68
CA VAL A 16 0.06 1.42 7.95
C VAL A 16 0.89 2.67 8.21
N ILE A 17 2.08 2.51 8.78
CA ILE A 17 2.99 3.62 9.06
C ILE A 17 3.99 3.76 7.91
N GLY A 18 3.84 4.82 7.12
CA GLY A 18 4.64 5.14 5.94
C GLY A 18 3.89 4.90 4.63
N GLY A 19 3.71 5.97 3.85
CA GLY A 19 3.02 5.99 2.56
C GLY A 19 3.94 5.84 1.34
N GLY A 20 5.21 5.50 1.54
CA GLY A 20 6.15 5.21 0.46
C GLY A 20 5.78 3.93 -0.34
N PRO A 21 6.66 3.50 -1.27
CA PRO A 21 6.37 2.37 -2.16
C PRO A 21 5.93 1.08 -1.42
N ALA A 22 6.63 0.72 -0.34
CA ALA A 22 6.31 -0.50 0.41
C ALA A 22 4.94 -0.45 1.11
N GLY A 23 4.63 0.66 1.80
CA GLY A 23 3.36 0.82 2.51
C GLY A 23 2.18 0.97 1.55
N SER A 24 2.36 1.70 0.46
CA SER A 24 1.36 1.82 -0.59
C SER A 24 1.05 0.47 -1.27
N PHE A 25 2.08 -0.30 -1.66
CA PHE A 25 1.86 -1.62 -2.24
C PHE A 25 1.22 -2.59 -1.25
N PHE A 26 1.68 -2.62 0.00
CA PHE A 26 1.04 -3.42 1.03
C PHE A 26 -0.46 -3.09 1.15
N SER A 27 -0.80 -1.80 1.18
CA SER A 27 -2.19 -1.35 1.31
C SER A 27 -3.04 -1.77 0.11
N ILE A 28 -2.51 -1.61 -1.12
CA ILE A 28 -3.19 -2.02 -2.36
C ILE A 28 -3.46 -3.53 -2.36
N PHE A 29 -2.43 -4.34 -2.10
CA PHE A 29 -2.57 -5.80 -2.13
C PHE A 29 -3.39 -6.36 -0.98
N LEU A 30 -3.35 -5.72 0.20
CA LEU A 30 -4.19 -6.09 1.33
C LEU A 30 -5.66 -5.87 1.01
N LEU A 31 -6.02 -4.72 0.42
CA LEU A 31 -7.38 -4.40 0.02
C LEU A 31 -7.88 -5.33 -1.09
N ASP A 32 -7.07 -5.57 -2.13
CA ASP A 32 -7.42 -6.51 -3.22
C ASP A 32 -7.62 -7.94 -2.68
N LEU A 33 -6.76 -8.39 -1.76
CA LEU A 33 -6.91 -9.72 -1.16
C LEU A 33 -8.16 -9.81 -0.28
N ALA A 34 -8.45 -8.78 0.52
CA ALA A 34 -9.65 -8.75 1.36
C ALA A 34 -10.94 -8.77 0.53
N ASP A 35 -11.00 -7.99 -0.54
CA ASP A 35 -12.14 -7.97 -1.48
C ASP A 35 -12.35 -9.35 -2.13
N ARG A 36 -11.28 -10.00 -2.60
CA ARG A 36 -11.33 -11.37 -3.14
C ARG A 36 -11.79 -12.41 -2.12
N MET A 37 -11.57 -12.16 -0.83
CA MET A 37 -12.03 -12.99 0.27
C MET A 37 -13.44 -12.65 0.76
N GLY A 38 -14.07 -11.62 0.19
CA GLY A 38 -15.38 -11.12 0.62
C GLY A 38 -15.36 -10.48 2.02
N MET A 39 -14.22 -9.92 2.40
CA MET A 39 -14.03 -9.20 3.66
C MET A 39 -13.98 -7.69 3.40
N ASP A 40 -14.72 -6.93 4.19
CA ASP A 40 -14.63 -5.48 4.23
C ASP A 40 -13.64 -5.07 5.34
N ILE A 41 -12.56 -4.37 4.98
CA ILE A 41 -11.56 -3.89 5.93
C ILE A 41 -11.22 -2.43 5.64
N GLU A 42 -10.76 -1.73 6.67
CA GLU A 42 -10.33 -0.35 6.55
C GLU A 42 -8.81 -0.25 6.71
N VAL A 43 -8.15 0.48 5.82
CA VAL A 43 -6.71 0.70 5.85
C VAL A 43 -6.43 2.20 5.99
N ASP A 44 -5.84 2.58 7.11
CA ASP A 44 -5.39 3.93 7.38
C ASP A 44 -3.88 4.04 7.13
N VAL A 45 -3.47 4.86 6.15
CA VAL A 45 -2.05 5.09 5.83
C VAL A 45 -1.59 6.41 6.44
N TYR A 46 -0.61 6.33 7.34
CA TYR A 46 -0.03 7.48 8.02
C TYR A 46 1.29 7.87 7.36
N GLU A 47 1.33 9.02 6.70
CA GLU A 47 2.53 9.54 6.04
C GLU A 47 2.74 11.02 6.41
N PRO A 48 3.93 11.39 6.93
CA PRO A 48 4.23 12.79 7.25
C PRO A 48 4.46 13.67 6.00
N ARG A 49 4.77 13.09 4.83
CA ARG A 49 4.97 13.83 3.58
C ARG A 49 3.65 14.22 2.94
N ASP A 50 3.65 15.40 2.35
CA ASP A 50 2.54 15.91 1.55
C ASP A 50 2.81 15.67 0.07
N TYR A 51 2.27 14.56 -0.46
CA TYR A 51 2.42 14.18 -1.87
C TYR A 51 1.66 15.10 -2.84
N THR A 52 0.79 15.99 -2.36
CA THR A 52 0.12 16.99 -3.21
C THR A 52 1.06 18.13 -3.59
N ARG A 53 2.23 18.23 -2.94
CA ARG A 53 3.18 19.30 -3.13
C ARG A 53 4.47 18.80 -3.80
N PRO A 54 4.87 19.37 -4.95
CA PRO A 54 6.11 18.99 -5.58
C PRO A 54 7.34 19.42 -4.76
N GLY A 55 8.46 18.73 -4.98
CA GLY A 55 9.73 19.03 -4.33
C GLY A 55 9.95 18.28 -3.01
N PRO A 56 10.95 18.70 -2.19
CA PRO A 56 11.40 17.95 -1.00
C PRO A 56 10.31 17.67 0.06
N VAL A 57 9.23 18.45 0.06
CA VAL A 57 8.10 18.28 0.99
C VAL A 57 7.30 17.01 0.70
N GLY A 58 7.12 16.68 -0.59
CA GLY A 58 6.45 15.45 -1.03
C GLY A 58 7.43 14.34 -1.44
N CYS A 59 8.71 14.66 -1.64
CA CYS A 59 9.70 13.69 -2.10
C CYS A 59 10.31 12.90 -0.93
N ASN A 60 10.58 11.61 -1.15
CA ASN A 60 11.41 10.80 -0.25
C ASN A 60 12.92 10.92 -0.56
N MET A 61 13.30 11.84 -1.45
CA MET A 61 14.65 12.10 -1.93
C MET A 61 15.34 10.90 -2.60
N CYS A 62 14.56 10.04 -3.27
CA CYS A 62 15.11 8.99 -4.13
C CYS A 62 15.39 9.49 -5.55
N GLY A 63 16.21 8.76 -6.30
CA GLY A 63 16.46 9.06 -7.71
C GLY A 63 15.29 8.75 -8.65
N GLY A 64 14.21 8.14 -8.15
CA GLY A 64 13.04 7.76 -8.95
C GLY A 64 13.29 6.67 -9.99
N ILE A 65 14.45 6.01 -9.94
CA ILE A 65 14.82 4.95 -10.89
C ILE A 65 14.19 3.64 -10.44
N ILE A 66 13.49 2.99 -11.36
CA ILE A 66 12.90 1.67 -11.17
C ILE A 66 13.40 0.74 -12.29
N SER A 67 13.44 -0.56 -12.02
CA SER A 67 13.80 -1.55 -13.04
C SER A 67 12.64 -1.77 -14.01
N GLU A 68 12.96 -2.16 -15.25
CA GLU A 68 11.96 -2.61 -16.22
C GLU A 68 11.09 -3.74 -15.66
N SER A 69 11.69 -4.67 -14.92
CA SER A 69 10.95 -5.75 -14.25
C SER A 69 9.89 -5.23 -13.28
N LEU A 70 10.16 -4.12 -12.58
CA LEU A 70 9.17 -3.51 -11.70
C LEU A 70 8.05 -2.86 -12.51
N VAL A 71 8.36 -2.19 -13.62
CA VAL A 71 7.35 -1.63 -14.53
C VAL A 71 6.40 -2.72 -15.04
N GLN A 72 6.96 -3.85 -15.49
CA GLN A 72 6.18 -4.99 -15.99
C GLN A 72 5.32 -5.61 -14.88
N ASN A 73 5.86 -5.79 -13.67
CA ASN A 73 5.10 -6.30 -12.53
C ASN A 73 3.95 -5.35 -12.16
N LEU A 74 4.18 -4.05 -12.18
CA LEU A 74 3.13 -3.06 -11.91
C LEU A 74 2.02 -3.10 -12.96
N ALA A 75 2.38 -3.20 -14.23
CA ALA A 75 1.41 -3.34 -15.32
C ALA A 75 0.56 -4.62 -15.18
N ALA A 76 1.16 -5.73 -14.74
CA ALA A 76 0.44 -6.98 -14.47
C ALA A 76 -0.59 -6.84 -13.34
N GLU A 77 -0.32 -5.98 -12.36
CA GLU A 77 -1.25 -5.62 -11.27
C GLU A 77 -2.18 -4.45 -11.64
N GLY A 78 -2.20 -4.03 -12.92
CA GLY A 78 -3.07 -2.95 -13.42
C GLY A 78 -2.56 -1.52 -13.15
N ILE A 79 -1.35 -1.37 -12.59
CA ILE A 79 -0.72 -0.08 -12.29
C ILE A 79 0.19 0.31 -13.46
N ASN A 80 -0.35 1.08 -14.40
CA ASN A 80 0.42 1.56 -15.55
C ASN A 80 1.12 2.88 -15.22
N LEU A 81 2.44 2.90 -15.35
CA LEU A 81 3.23 4.13 -15.20
C LEU A 81 3.19 4.95 -16.51
N PRO A 82 3.21 6.29 -16.42
CA PRO A 82 3.19 7.18 -17.58
C PRO A 82 4.49 7.17 -18.40
#